data_AF-A0A530BYF1-F1
#
_entry.id   AF-A0A530BYF1-F1
#
_cell.length_a   1.000
_cell.length_b   1.000
_cell.length_c   1.000
_cell.angle_alpha   90.00
_cell.angle_beta   90.00
_cell.angle_gamma   90.00
#
_symmetry.space_group_name_H-M   'P 1'
#
loop_
_entity.id
_entity.type
_entity.pdbx_description
1 polymer ?
#
loop_
_entity_poly.entity_id
_entity_poly.type
_entity_poly.pdbx_seq_one_letter_code
_entity_poly.pdbx_strand_id
1 'polypeptide(L)' 'AKDRESLTAAMRALDRVLRARRDWIPSWYLANHRSAYWDMFGFPEQKPDFGFPVEALWWVDKGKAAKIGKA' A
#
# COMPACT_ATOMS: atom_id res chain seq x y z
N ALA A 1 5.94 -20.92 11.10
CA ALA A 1 6.98 -20.07 11.72
C ALA A 1 6.40 -19.44 12.97
N LYS A 2 7.18 -19.29 14.04
CA LYS A 2 6.67 -18.84 15.36
C LYS A 2 7.00 -17.37 15.67
N ASP A 3 7.89 -16.76 14.88
CA ASP A 3 8.33 -15.38 15.03
C ASP A 3 8.65 -14.76 13.65
N ARG A 4 9.02 -13.48 13.65
CA ARG A 4 9.27 -12.72 12.42
C ARG A 4 10.51 -13.19 11.67
N GLU A 5 11.56 -13.58 12.37
CA GLU A 5 12.82 -14.01 11.75
C GLU A 5 12.64 -15.36 11.06
N SER A 6 12.08 -16.34 11.77
CA SER A 6 11.75 -17.67 11.23
C SER A 6 10.75 -17.59 10.09
N LEU A 7 9.80 -16.66 10.13
CA LEU A 7 8.88 -16.41 9.00
C LEU A 7 9.64 -15.89 7.78
N THR A 8 10.52 -14.92 7.98
CA THR A 8 11.31 -14.33 6.89
C THR A 8 12.20 -15.38 6.23
N ALA A 9 12.87 -16.22 7.03
CA ALA A 9 13.67 -17.33 6.52
C ALA A 9 12.83 -18.32 5.71
N ALA A 10 11.67 -18.74 6.26
CA ALA A 10 10.76 -19.67 5.58
C ALA A 10 10.22 -19.12 4.26
N MET A 11 9.78 -17.85 4.22
CA MET A 11 9.27 -17.22 3.00
C MET A 11 10.36 -17.08 1.92
N ARG A 12 11.60 -16.74 2.32
CA ARG A 12 12.73 -16.70 1.39
C ARG A 12 13.10 -18.09 0.85
N ALA A 13 12.97 -19.15 1.66
CA ALA A 13 13.18 -20.52 1.19
C ALA A 13 12.10 -20.93 0.18
N LEU A 14 10.83 -20.62 0.48
CA LEU A 14 9.69 -20.88 -0.39
C LEU A 14 9.83 -20.17 -1.75
N ASP A 15 10.15 -18.86 -1.76
CA ASP A 15 10.34 -18.09 -3.01
C ASP A 15 11.42 -18.74 -3.92
N ARG A 16 12.54 -19.21 -3.35
CA ARG A 16 13.58 -19.90 -4.12
C ARG A 16 13.08 -21.21 -4.75
N VAL A 17 12.32 -22.00 -4.00
CA VAL A 17 11.76 -23.27 -4.50
C VAL A 17 10.76 -23.02 -5.63
N LEU A 18 9.86 -22.04 -5.46
CA LEU A 18 8.87 -21.70 -6.49
C LEU A 18 9.53 -21.21 -7.78
N ARG A 19 10.57 -20.38 -7.67
CA ARG A 19 11.35 -19.90 -8.82
C ARG A 19 12.11 -21.02 -9.53
N ALA A 20 12.66 -21.98 -8.78
CA ALA A 20 13.38 -23.13 -9.36
C ALA A 20 12.46 -24.07 -10.13
N ARG A 21 11.22 -24.26 -9.63
CA ARG A 21 10.19 -25.10 -10.27
C ARG A 21 9.62 -24.50 -11.55
N ARG A 22 9.67 -23.17 -11.69
CA ARG A 22 9.15 -22.42 -12.84
C ARG A 22 7.65 -22.65 -13.09
N ASP A 23 6.89 -22.92 -12.02
CA ASP A 23 5.43 -23.12 -12.07
C ASP A 23 4.69 -21.83 -12.50
N TRP A 24 5.34 -20.67 -12.35
CA TRP A 24 4.81 -19.34 -12.63
C TRP A 24 5.85 -18.53 -13.44
N ILE A 25 5.40 -17.73 -14.42
CA ILE A 25 6.21 -16.71 -15.12
C ILE A 25 5.94 -15.32 -14.51
N PRO A 26 6.88 -14.72 -13.75
CA PRO A 26 6.65 -13.44 -13.08
C PRO A 26 6.36 -12.33 -14.10
N SER A 27 5.41 -11.46 -13.75
CA SER A 27 5.07 -10.27 -14.54
C SER A 27 5.34 -9.01 -13.72
N TRP A 28 4.91 -7.87 -14.24
CA TRP A 28 5.15 -6.57 -13.65
C TRP A 28 4.11 -6.25 -12.57
N TYR A 29 4.50 -5.40 -11.61
CA TYR A 29 3.59 -4.80 -10.65
C TYR A 29 3.86 -3.31 -10.56
N LEU A 30 2.84 -2.53 -10.20
CA LEU A 30 2.98 -1.11 -9.92
C LEU A 30 3.27 -0.92 -8.42
N ALA A 31 4.44 -0.39 -8.09
CA ALA A 31 4.85 -0.16 -6.70
C ALA A 31 4.08 0.99 -6.01
N ASN A 32 3.33 1.78 -6.77
CA ASN A 32 2.69 3.00 -6.30
C ASN A 32 1.16 2.93 -6.44
N HIS A 33 0.46 3.53 -5.48
CA HIS A 33 -0.96 3.81 -5.62
C HIS A 33 -1.13 5.11 -6.41
N ARG A 34 -1.78 5.04 -7.58
CA ARG A 34 -2.14 6.22 -8.35
C ARG A 34 -3.58 6.59 -8.03
N SER A 35 -3.76 7.68 -7.30
CA SER A 35 -5.07 8.16 -6.87
C SER A 35 -5.24 9.62 -7.25
N ALA A 36 -6.39 9.94 -7.84
CA ALA A 36 -6.85 11.31 -8.03
C ALA A 36 -8.01 11.56 -7.06
N TYR A 37 -7.98 12.70 -6.39
CA TYR A 37 -8.97 13.06 -5.39
C TYR A 37 -9.11 14.59 -5.35
N TRP A 38 -10.27 15.05 -4.88
CA TRP A 38 -10.54 16.46 -4.68
C TRP A 38 -9.57 17.05 -3.65
N ASP A 39 -9.14 18.31 -3.86
CA ASP A 39 -8.38 19.06 -2.85
C ASP A 39 -9.30 19.52 -1.72
N MET A 40 -9.82 18.53 -0.99
CA MET A 40 -10.63 18.66 0.22
C MET A 40 -10.26 17.61 1.26
N PHE A 41 -9.38 16.67 0.91
CA PHE A 41 -8.96 15.61 1.82
C PHE A 41 -7.58 15.91 2.42
N GLY A 42 -7.42 15.48 3.67
CA GLY A 42 -6.14 15.36 4.35
C GLY A 42 -5.83 13.89 4.63
N PHE A 43 -4.54 13.56 4.68
CA PHE A 43 -4.01 12.26 5.08
C PHE A 43 -2.55 12.46 5.57
N PRO A 44 -1.96 11.52 6.31
CA PRO A 44 -0.56 11.60 6.74
C PRO A 44 0.38 11.61 5.54
N GLU A 45 1.30 12.58 5.47
CA GLU A 45 2.27 12.70 4.36
C GLU A 45 3.12 11.44 4.24
N GLN A 46 3.56 10.88 5.37
CA GLN A 46 4.20 9.57 5.42
C GLN A 46 3.15 8.48 5.57
N LYS A 47 2.84 7.81 4.46
CA LYS A 47 1.93 6.66 4.42
C LYS A 47 2.55 5.40 5.06
N PRO A 48 1.73 4.47 5.56
CA PRO A 48 2.23 3.16 5.99
C PRO A 48 2.94 2.39 4.88
N ASP A 49 3.88 1.52 5.28
CA ASP A 49 4.70 0.74 4.34
C ASP A 49 3.85 -0.20 3.45
N PHE A 50 2.77 -0.74 3.99
CA PHE A 50 1.98 -1.80 3.34
C PHE A 50 0.59 -1.37 2.88
N GLY A 51 0.33 -0.07 2.74
CA GLY A 51 -0.96 0.38 2.22
C GLY A 51 -1.15 1.89 2.09
N PHE A 52 -2.27 2.24 1.48
CA PHE A 52 -2.78 3.62 1.44
C PHE A 52 -4.31 3.62 1.64
N PRO A 53 -4.80 3.23 2.84
CA PRO A 53 -6.22 3.05 3.10
C PRO A 53 -6.94 4.40 3.24
N VAL A 54 -7.89 4.68 2.36
CA VAL A 54 -8.62 5.95 2.33
C VAL A 54 -9.54 6.05 3.55
N GLU A 55 -10.27 4.98 3.83
CA GLU A 55 -11.31 4.89 4.84
C GLU A 55 -10.77 5.01 6.27
N ALA A 56 -9.50 4.66 6.48
CA ALA A 56 -8.88 4.62 7.79
C ALA A 56 -8.00 5.85 8.09
N LEU A 57 -7.35 6.42 7.07
CA LEU A 57 -6.33 7.45 7.28
C LEU A 57 -6.69 8.82 6.71
N TRP A 58 -7.77 8.93 5.94
CA TRP A 58 -8.13 10.19 5.32
C TRP A 58 -9.28 10.85 6.07
N TRP A 59 -9.32 12.17 5.99
CA TRP A 59 -10.40 12.97 6.53
C TRP A 59 -10.75 14.12 5.59
N VAL A 60 -11.94 14.67 5.74
CA VAL A 60 -12.33 15.91 5.07
C VAL A 60 -11.71 17.08 5.81
N ASP A 61 -10.84 17.82 5.13
CA ASP A 61 -10.33 19.10 5.57
C ASP A 61 -11.34 20.18 5.17
N LYS A 62 -12.01 20.75 6.18
CA LYS A 62 -13.05 21.77 5.97
C LYS A 62 -12.53 23.02 5.26
N GLY A 63 -11.29 23.43 5.54
CA GLY A 63 -10.70 24.62 4.94
C GLY A 63 -10.41 24.42 3.46
N LYS A 64 -9.89 23.24 3.09
CA LYS A 64 -9.70 22.85 1.70
C LYS A 64 -11.04 22.66 0.96
N ALA A 65 -12.00 21.98 1.59
CA ALA A 65 -13.33 21.79 1.04
C ALA A 65 -14.03 23.11 0.69
N ALA A 66 -13.94 24.11 1.56
CA ALA A 66 -14.50 25.44 1.32
C ALA A 66 -13.85 26.14 0.12
N LYS A 67 -12.53 26.03 -0.07
CA LYS A 67 -11.81 26.65 -1.20
C LYS A 67 -12.28 26.14 -2.56
N ILE A 68 -12.73 24.88 -2.62
CA ILE A 68 -13.25 24.28 -3.85
C ILE A 68 -14.79 24.28 -3.94
N GLY A 69 -15.49 24.99 -3.03
CA GLY A 69 -16.94 25.10 -3.04
C GLY A 69 -17.68 23.79 -2.69
N LYS A 70 -17.05 22.93 -1.87
CA LYS A 70 -17.58 21.63 -1.44
C LYS A 70 -17.90 21.59 0.07
N ALA A 71 -17.95 22.75 0.72
CA ALA A 71 -18.32 22.89 2.13
C ALA A 71 -19.84 22.97 2.31
#